data_AF-A0A0B2UQI9-F1
#
_entry.id   AF-A0A0B2UQI9-F1
#
_cell.length_a   1.000
_cell.length_b   1.000
_cell.length_c   1.000
_cell.angle_alpha   90.00
_cell.angle_beta   90.00
_cell.angle_gamma   90.00
#
_symmetry.space_group_name_H-M   'P 1'
#
loop_
_entity.id
_entity.type
_entity.pdbx_description
1 polymer ?
#
loop_
_entity_poly.entity_id
_entity_poly.type
_entity_poly.pdbx_seq_one_letter_code
_entity_poly.pdbx_strand_id
1 'polypeptide(L)'
;MEQGKGNLGKLKVGSREPEESHEWKTCGKWNGKWVFMRERTDKSLPNSLNTARAVYNSMIYPIDRNVLIDFVEQFCLRNRALKRHGDVQHGGPDIKHSRT
;
A
#
# COMPACT_ATOMS: atom_id res chain seq x y z
N MET A 1 23.99 -10.29 25.65
CA MET A 1 22.93 -9.56 24.91
C MET A 1 22.24 -10.57 24.02
N GLU A 2 21.22 -11.24 24.55
CA GLU A 2 20.51 -12.32 23.86
C GLU A 2 19.24 -11.72 23.22
N GLN A 3 19.20 -11.71 21.89
CA GLN A 3 18.09 -11.17 21.11
C GLN A 3 16.89 -12.14 21.17
N GLY A 4 15.80 -11.68 21.78
CA GLY A 4 14.56 -12.42 21.93
C GLY A 4 13.94 -12.80 20.58
N LYS A 5 13.87 -14.10 20.30
CA LYS A 5 13.15 -14.66 19.16
C LYS A 5 11.64 -14.45 19.37
N GLY A 6 11.07 -13.50 18.63
CA GLY A 6 9.64 -13.26 18.59
C GLY A 6 8.89 -14.54 18.18
N ASN A 7 8.00 -14.99 19.05
CA ASN A 7 7.23 -16.21 18.90
C ASN A 7 6.22 -16.01 17.75
N LEU A 8 6.47 -16.60 16.58
CA LEU A 8 5.53 -16.63 15.47
C LEU A 8 4.38 -17.54 15.88
N GLY A 9 3.30 -16.94 16.41
CA GLY A 9 2.12 -17.66 16.88
C GLY A 9 1.61 -18.63 15.83
N LYS A 10 1.86 -19.93 16.05
CA LYS A 10 1.31 -21.01 15.23
C LYS A 10 -0.21 -20.93 15.30
N LEU A 11 -0.87 -20.98 14.14
CA LEU A 11 -2.31 -21.21 14.04
C LEU A 11 -2.62 -22.49 14.81
N LYS A 12 -3.47 -22.41 15.83
CA LYS A 12 -3.94 -23.59 16.56
C LYS A 12 -4.91 -24.33 15.65
N VAL A 13 -4.38 -25.35 14.96
CA VAL A 13 -5.18 -26.29 14.17
C VAL A 13 -6.06 -27.05 15.17
N GLY A 14 -7.39 -26.89 15.03
CA GLY A 14 -8.36 -27.75 15.72
C GLY A 14 -8.16 -29.20 15.28
N SER A 15 -8.45 -30.13 16.17
CA SER A 15 -8.11 -31.56 16.16
C SER A 15 -8.70 -32.42 15.03
N ARG A 16 -8.58 -31.97 13.78
CA ARG A 16 -8.77 -32.78 12.58
C ARG A 16 -7.57 -32.50 11.67
N GLU A 17 -6.69 -33.48 11.56
CA GLU A 17 -5.59 -33.48 10.59
C GLU A 17 -6.16 -33.05 9.23
N PRO A 18 -5.71 -31.95 8.63
CA PRO A 18 -6.18 -31.58 7.32
C PRO A 18 -5.62 -32.62 6.35
N GLU A 19 -6.51 -33.38 5.69
CA GLU A 19 -6.12 -34.04 4.44
C GLU A 19 -5.42 -33.01 3.56
N GLU A 20 -4.34 -33.43 2.90
CA GLU A 20 -3.49 -32.60 2.04
C GLU A 20 -4.29 -32.03 0.85
N SER A 21 -5.11 -31.03 1.15
CA SER A 21 -5.86 -30.24 0.20
C SER A 21 -4.85 -29.32 -0.49
N HIS A 22 -4.70 -29.52 -1.80
CA HIS A 22 -3.87 -28.72 -2.70
C HIS A 22 -4.49 -27.35 -2.98
N GLU A 23 -5.28 -26.85 -2.05
CA GLU A 23 -6.17 -25.71 -2.20
C GLU A 23 -5.68 -24.59 -1.31
N TRP A 24 -5.44 -23.44 -1.92
CA TRP A 24 -4.77 -22.36 -1.23
C TRP A 24 -5.82 -21.46 -0.57
N LYS A 25 -5.50 -21.00 0.63
CA LYS A 25 -6.45 -20.36 1.51
C LYS A 25 -6.13 -18.87 1.63
N THR A 26 -7.14 -18.03 1.48
CA THR A 26 -7.01 -16.59 1.77
C THR A 26 -7.27 -16.36 3.26
N CYS A 27 -6.42 -15.57 3.89
CA CYS A 27 -6.56 -15.16 5.28
C CYS A 27 -6.42 -13.65 5.43
N GLY A 28 -7.13 -13.10 6.41
CA GLY A 28 -7.03 -11.70 6.83
C GLY A 28 -6.51 -11.61 8.27
N LYS A 29 -5.96 -10.46 8.67
CA LYS A 29 -5.49 -10.23 10.05
C LYS A 29 -6.57 -9.53 10.85
N TRP A 30 -7.00 -10.14 11.95
CA TRP A 30 -7.95 -9.58 12.91
C TRP A 30 -7.45 -9.80 14.33
N ASN A 31 -7.37 -8.76 15.15
CA ASN A 31 -6.86 -8.81 16.53
C ASN A 31 -5.51 -9.55 16.66
N GLY A 32 -4.59 -9.30 15.72
CA GLY A 32 -3.25 -9.91 15.70
C GLY A 32 -3.20 -11.36 15.23
N LYS A 33 -4.34 -11.97 14.89
CA LYS A 33 -4.43 -13.37 14.43
C LYS A 33 -4.84 -13.43 12.97
N TRP A 34 -4.38 -14.47 12.28
CA TRP A 34 -4.85 -14.79 10.95
C TRP A 34 -6.16 -15.54 11.05
N VAL A 35 -7.18 -15.02 10.36
CA VAL A 35 -8.50 -15.64 10.26
C VAL A 35 -8.67 -16.10 8.82
N PHE A 36 -9.06 -17.37 8.67
CA PHE A 36 -9.42 -17.91 7.37
C PHE A 36 -10.64 -17.18 6.82
N MET A 37 -10.56 -16.69 5.59
CA MET A 37 -11.65 -15.96 4.95
C MET A 37 -12.36 -16.84 3.94
N ARG A 38 -11.60 -17.42 3.03
CA ARG A 38 -12.14 -18.22 1.94
C ARG A 38 -11.09 -19.10 1.34
N GLU A 39 -11.60 -20.13 0.71
CA GLU A 39 -10.85 -20.97 -0.18
C GLU A 39 -10.84 -20.39 -1.58
N ARG A 40 -9.92 -20.91 -2.36
CA ARG A 40 -9.38 -20.20 -3.49
C ARG A 40 -8.71 -21.33 -4.28
N THR A 41 -9.36 -21.71 -5.36
CA THR A 41 -9.01 -22.84 -6.23
C THR A 41 -8.31 -22.38 -7.50
N ASP A 42 -8.41 -21.08 -7.80
CA ASP A 42 -7.95 -20.43 -9.03
C ASP A 42 -6.46 -20.06 -9.04
N LYS A 43 -5.72 -20.47 -8.01
CA LYS A 43 -4.25 -20.42 -8.00
C LYS A 43 -3.74 -21.82 -7.69
N SER A 44 -2.57 -22.10 -8.22
CA SER A 44 -1.85 -23.34 -7.95
C SER A 44 -0.81 -23.15 -6.85
N LEU A 45 -0.44 -21.91 -6.51
CA LEU A 45 0.66 -21.59 -5.62
C LEU A 45 0.32 -20.45 -4.64
N PRO A 46 0.95 -20.44 -3.45
CA PRO A 46 0.84 -19.34 -2.51
C PRO A 46 1.39 -18.04 -3.11
N ASN A 47 1.04 -16.91 -2.50
CA ASN A 47 1.67 -15.63 -2.87
C ASN A 47 3.18 -15.70 -2.60
N SER A 48 3.97 -15.01 -3.44
CA SER A 48 5.41 -14.88 -3.21
C SER A 48 5.68 -14.28 -1.83
N LEU A 49 6.85 -14.58 -1.26
CA LEU A 49 7.28 -13.99 0.02
C LEU A 49 7.29 -12.46 -0.03
N ASN A 50 7.70 -11.86 -1.15
CA ASN A 50 7.72 -10.41 -1.30
C ASN A 50 6.32 -9.82 -1.24
N THR A 51 5.36 -10.46 -1.90
CA THR A 51 3.95 -10.07 -1.84
C THR A 51 3.41 -10.21 -0.41
N ALA A 52 3.69 -11.33 0.27
CA ALA A 52 3.27 -11.54 1.66
C ALA A 52 3.85 -10.48 2.60
N ARG A 53 5.12 -10.09 2.41
CA ARG A 53 5.77 -9.04 3.19
C ARG A 53 5.19 -7.66 2.92
N ALA A 54 4.92 -7.32 1.66
CA ALA A 54 4.28 -6.05 1.29
C ALA A 54 2.89 -5.92 1.95
N VAL A 55 2.10 -7.00 1.89
CA VAL A 55 0.78 -7.09 2.54
C VAL A 55 0.90 -7.00 4.07
N TYR A 56 1.91 -7.63 4.68
CA TYR A 56 2.15 -7.47 6.11
C TYR A 56 2.52 -6.03 6.48
N ASN A 57 3.39 -5.39 5.71
CA ASN A 57 3.83 -4.01 5.94
C ASN A 57 2.66 -3.02 5.86
N SER A 58 1.74 -3.18 4.90
CA SER A 58 0.56 -2.31 4.82
C SER A 58 -0.42 -2.50 6.00
N MET A 59 -0.43 -3.67 6.64
CA MET A 59 -1.22 -3.90 7.86
C MET A 59 -0.60 -3.28 9.11
N ILE A 60 0.73 -3.26 9.23
CA ILE A 60 1.41 -2.69 10.40
C ILE A 60 1.63 -1.17 10.30
N TYR A 61 1.61 -0.63 9.07
CA TYR A 61 1.66 0.81 8.80
C TYR A 61 0.41 1.23 7.98
N PRO A 62 -0.78 1.19 8.59
CA PRO A 62 -2.01 1.55 7.89
C PRO A 62 -2.00 3.03 7.50
N ILE A 63 -2.46 3.33 6.30
CA ILE A 63 -2.74 4.70 5.86
C ILE A 63 -4.24 4.91 5.97
N ASP A 64 -4.63 5.75 6.91
CA ASP A 64 -6.03 6.11 7.09
C ASP A 64 -6.51 7.03 5.96
N ARG A 65 -7.80 6.95 5.65
CA ARG A 65 -8.44 7.75 4.61
C ARG A 65 -8.17 9.25 4.80
N ASN A 66 -8.26 9.74 6.03
CA ASN A 66 -8.09 11.17 6.32
C ASN A 66 -6.63 11.60 6.13
N VAL A 67 -5.67 10.79 6.59
CA VAL A 67 -4.23 11.05 6.38
C VAL A 67 -3.92 11.17 4.89
N LEU A 68 -4.52 10.32 4.05
CA LEU A 68 -4.34 10.39 2.61
C LEU A 68 -4.95 11.66 2.01
N ILE A 69 -6.16 12.05 2.43
CA ILE A 69 -6.82 13.28 1.97
C ILE A 69 -5.99 14.50 2.35
N ASP A 70 -5.59 14.61 3.61
CA ASP A 70 -4.78 15.72 4.14
C ASP A 70 -3.45 15.83 3.39
N PHE A 71 -2.79 14.69 3.13
CA PHE A 71 -1.55 14.65 2.36
C PHE A 71 -1.74 15.20 0.93
N VAL A 72 -2.79 14.78 0.23
CA VAL A 72 -3.07 15.23 -1.13
C VAL A 72 -3.39 16.73 -1.15
N GLU A 73 -4.21 17.22 -0.23
CA GLU A 73 -4.55 18.64 -0.12
C GLU A 73 -3.30 19.49 0.11
N GLN A 74 -2.48 19.13 1.11
CA GLN A 74 -1.23 19.84 1.41
C GLN A 74 -0.25 19.81 0.23
N PHE A 75 -0.08 18.66 -0.41
CA PHE A 75 0.79 18.52 -1.57
C PHE A 75 0.33 19.39 -2.75
N CYS A 76 -0.98 19.41 -3.02
CA CYS A 76 -1.56 20.23 -4.08
C CYS A 76 -1.43 21.73 -3.77
N LEU A 77 -1.68 22.17 -2.53
CA LEU A 77 -1.51 23.56 -2.10
C LEU A 77 -0.04 24.01 -2.23
N ARG A 78 0.90 23.17 -1.78
CA ARG A 78 2.35 23.41 -1.90
C ARG A 78 2.77 23.57 -3.37
N ASN A 79 2.31 22.67 -4.24
CA ASN A 79 2.67 22.71 -5.66
C ASN A 79 2.03 23.89 -6.40
N ARG A 80 0.83 24.34 -6.00
CA ARG A 80 0.21 25.57 -6.52
C ARG A 80 0.95 26.82 -6.07
N ALA A 81 1.47 26.85 -4.84
CA ALA A 81 2.28 27.96 -4.35
C ALA A 81 3.59 28.11 -5.14
N LEU A 82 4.27 27.00 -5.45
CA LEU A 82 5.50 26.99 -6.25
C LEU A 82 5.28 27.49 -7.69
N LYS A 83 4.14 27.16 -8.33
CA LYS A 83 3.84 27.61 -9.70
C LYS A 83 3.61 29.13 -9.81
N ARG A 84 3.15 29.79 -8.74
CA ARG A 84 2.86 31.25 -8.76
C ARG A 84 4.11 32.13 -8.72
N HIS A 85 5.27 31.60 -8.33
CA HIS A 85 6.52 32.35 -8.30
C HIS A 85 7.30 32.28 -9.63
N GLY A 86 6.80 31.53 -10.63
CA GLY A 86 7.48 31.32 -11.91
C GLY A 86 6.98 32.15 -13.09
N ASP A 87 5.98 33.02 -12.92
CA ASP A 87 5.30 33.74 -14.03
C ASP A 87 5.41 35.27 -13.94
N VAL A 88 6.42 35.80 -13.25
CA VAL A 88 6.74 37.24 -13.24
C VAL A 88 8.12 37.43 -13.86
N GLN A 89 8.23 37.31 -15.19
CA GLN A 89 9.19 38.01 -16.05
C GLN A 89 9.12 37.37 -17.46
N HIS A 90 8.32 37.94 -18.36
CA HIS A 90 8.63 38.03 -19.81
C HIS A 90 7.61 38.95 -20.50
N GLY A 91 7.64 40.23 -20.14
CA GLY A 91 7.13 41.30 -21.01
C GLY A 91 8.21 41.68 -22.02
N GLY A 92 8.30 40.94 -23.13
CA GLY A 92 9.05 41.37 -24.31
C GLY A 92 8.14 42.19 -25.23
N PRO A 93 8.64 43.24 -25.92
CA PRO A 93 7.80 44.06 -26.78
C PRO A 93 7.32 43.25 -28.00
N ASP A 94 6.01 43.23 -28.23
CA ASP A 94 5.36 42.61 -29.38
C ASP A 94 5.76 43.28 -30.70
N ILE A 95 6.75 42.71 -31.40
CA ILE A 95 7.06 43.12 -32.77
C ILE A 95 6.03 42.47 -33.70
N LYS A 96 5.03 43.28 -34.10
CA LYS A 96 4.02 42.89 -35.08
C LYS A 96 4.66 42.86 -36.47
N HIS A 97 4.93 41.67 -37.00
CA HIS A 97 5.30 41.53 -38.41
C HIS A 97 4.08 41.81 -39.29
N SER A 98 4.02 43.02 -39.85
CA SER A 98 3.12 43.35 -40.95
C SER A 98 3.55 42.56 -42.18
N ARG A 99 2.67 41.68 -42.66
CA ARG A 99 2.88 40.89 -43.86
C ARG A 99 2.51 41.77 -45.07
N THR A 100 3.52 42.21 -45.83
CA THR A 100 3.38 42.74 -47.19
C THR A 100 3.23 41.61 -48.19
#